data_AF-A0A3D3F1Z5-F1
#
_entry.id   AF-A0A3D3F1Z5-F1
#
_cell.length_a   1.000
_cell.length_b   1.000
_cell.length_c   1.000
_cell.angle_alpha   90.00
_cell.angle_beta   90.00
_cell.angle_gamma   90.00
#
_symmetry.space_group_name_H-M   'P 1'
#
loop_
_entity.id
_entity.type
_entity.pdbx_description
1 polymer ?
#
loop_
_entity_poly.entity_id
_entity_poly.type
_entity_poly.pdbx_seq_one_letter_code
_entity_poly.pdbx_strand_id
1 'polypeptide(L)'
;MGIIVLFSCKGNSKSNQTTESQALVQELDAKAEITKWKQELLDAKQIGQPCTGDLASWSNQNPNQENGLPADENAYGSQKADVNGDGKQDLLIYFMSENCSGHNGGTPTYARLVYSDGDSYKINDALTTEVKNAILAEYNKLKESDKTFKSVSNNFLDETTTITGYENGVKGAYSLYAQDDAHCCPSYSGTYVYDVNSKSITIDNKVNGK
;
A
#
# COMPACT_ATOMS: atom_id res chain seq x y z
N MET A 1 6.82 61.71 -59.56
CA MET A 1 7.51 60.49 -60.04
C MET A 1 8.77 60.30 -59.18
N GLY A 2 9.09 59.08 -58.72
CA GLY A 2 10.35 58.79 -58.01
C GLY A 2 10.19 58.03 -56.67
N ILE A 3 10.69 56.79 -56.62
CA ILE A 3 10.45 55.72 -55.62
C ILE A 3 11.76 54.88 -55.55
N ILE A 4 12.27 54.35 -54.42
CA ILE A 4 11.95 54.46 -52.98
C ILE A 4 13.25 54.21 -52.18
N VAL A 5 13.41 54.74 -50.96
CA VAL A 5 14.31 54.09 -49.96
C VAL A 5 13.69 54.13 -48.55
N LEU A 6 13.62 52.94 -47.93
CA LEU A 6 13.19 52.71 -46.55
C LEU A 6 14.41 52.65 -45.63
N PHE A 7 14.28 53.13 -44.39
CA PHE A 7 15.06 52.63 -43.26
C PHE A 7 14.15 52.39 -42.05
N SER A 8 14.16 51.16 -41.55
CA SER A 8 13.41 50.73 -40.37
C SER A 8 14.31 50.78 -39.14
N CYS A 9 13.87 51.45 -38.08
CA CYS A 9 14.65 51.59 -36.85
C CYS A 9 14.58 50.32 -35.98
N LYS A 10 15.73 49.68 -35.74
CA LYS A 10 15.89 48.62 -34.75
C LYS A 10 15.69 49.16 -33.32
N GLY A 11 14.51 48.95 -32.74
CA GLY A 11 14.28 49.10 -31.31
C GLY A 11 14.77 47.87 -30.54
N ASN A 12 15.78 48.04 -29.67
CA ASN A 12 16.44 46.94 -28.97
C ASN A 12 15.85 46.75 -27.56
N SER A 13 14.70 46.06 -27.43
CA SER A 13 14.09 45.75 -26.13
C SER A 13 14.66 44.45 -25.55
N LYS A 14 15.54 44.56 -24.55
CA LYS A 14 15.92 43.43 -23.71
C LYS A 14 14.70 42.97 -22.90
N SER A 15 14.05 41.88 -23.30
CA SER A 15 13.12 41.17 -22.44
C SER A 15 13.91 40.37 -21.40
N ASN A 16 13.85 40.80 -20.13
CA ASN A 16 14.20 39.91 -19.04
C ASN A 16 13.28 38.68 -19.12
N GLN A 17 13.85 37.50 -19.38
CA GLN A 17 13.11 36.27 -19.13
C GLN A 17 13.05 36.07 -17.62
N THR A 18 11.84 36.16 -17.07
CA THR A 18 11.55 35.79 -15.69
C THR A 18 11.80 34.29 -15.53
N THR A 19 12.87 33.92 -14.82
CA THR A 19 13.15 32.52 -14.48
C THR A 19 12.29 32.10 -13.29
N GLU A 20 10.99 31.89 -13.54
CA GLU A 20 10.09 31.18 -12.64
C GLU A 20 9.38 30.05 -13.40
N SER A 21 8.99 29.02 -12.66
CA SER A 21 8.36 27.78 -13.15
C SER A 21 9.25 26.88 -14.02
N GLN A 22 10.11 26.10 -13.35
CA GLN A 22 9.98 24.63 -13.34
C GLN A 22 10.96 24.05 -12.31
N ALA A 23 10.59 24.14 -11.03
CA ALA A 23 11.03 23.12 -10.09
C ALA A 23 10.39 21.82 -10.56
N LEU A 24 11.20 20.93 -11.14
CA LEU A 24 10.74 19.66 -11.66
C LEU A 24 10.26 18.82 -10.47
N VAL A 25 8.96 18.80 -10.21
CA VAL A 25 8.38 17.86 -9.23
C VAL A 25 8.73 16.47 -9.75
N GLN A 26 9.62 15.79 -9.04
CA GLN A 26 10.04 14.44 -9.40
C GLN A 26 8.84 13.53 -9.17
N GLU A 27 8.13 13.20 -10.25
CA GLU A 27 6.93 12.37 -10.17
C GLU A 27 7.30 11.01 -9.58
N LEU A 28 6.55 10.56 -8.56
CA LEU A 28 6.75 9.25 -7.97
C LEU A 28 6.56 8.16 -9.03
N ASP A 29 7.65 7.50 -9.43
CA ASP A 29 7.63 6.35 -10.31
C ASP A 29 7.34 5.09 -9.48
N ALA A 30 6.12 4.56 -9.64
CA ALA A 30 5.67 3.37 -8.96
C ALA A 30 6.54 2.14 -9.26
N LYS A 31 7.05 2.00 -10.49
CA LYS A 31 7.88 0.86 -10.88
C LYS A 31 9.27 0.94 -10.26
N ALA A 32 9.86 2.14 -10.23
CA ALA A 32 11.14 2.37 -9.56
C ALA A 32 11.03 2.09 -8.05
N GLU A 33 9.97 2.58 -7.40
CA GLU A 33 9.77 2.39 -5.96
C GLU A 33 9.40 0.93 -5.61
N ILE A 34 8.60 0.22 -6.43
CA ILE A 34 8.40 -1.25 -6.30
C ILE A 34 9.75 -1.97 -6.35
N THR A 35 10.59 -1.65 -7.34
CA THR A 35 11.90 -2.31 -7.53
C THR A 35 12.81 -2.09 -6.32
N LYS A 36 12.88 -0.85 -5.82
CA LYS A 36 13.61 -0.48 -4.61
C LYS A 36 13.07 -1.19 -3.36
N TRP A 37 11.76 -1.18 -3.16
CA TRP A 37 11.12 -1.78 -1.99
C TRP A 37 11.28 -3.30 -1.93
N LYS A 38 11.20 -3.99 -3.07
CA LYS A 38 11.50 -5.43 -3.19
C LYS A 38 12.89 -5.74 -2.63
N GLN A 39 13.92 -4.98 -3.03
CA GLN A 39 15.29 -5.16 -2.53
C GLN A 39 15.39 -4.90 -1.01
N GLU A 40 14.78 -3.82 -0.51
CA GLU A 40 14.80 -3.48 0.91
C GLU A 40 14.15 -4.56 1.79
N LEU A 41 13.03 -5.16 1.34
CA LEU A 41 12.37 -6.28 2.03
C LEU A 41 13.25 -7.55 2.08
N LEU A 42 14.02 -7.81 1.01
CA LEU A 42 14.94 -8.95 0.91
C LEU A 42 16.16 -8.75 1.81
N ASP A 43 16.79 -7.57 1.74
CA ASP A 43 17.96 -7.20 2.55
C ASP A 43 17.63 -7.22 4.05
N ALA A 44 16.45 -6.69 4.42
CA ALA A 44 15.94 -6.71 5.79
C ALA A 44 15.39 -8.08 6.23
N LYS A 45 15.30 -9.07 5.32
CA LYS A 45 14.72 -10.40 5.55
C LYS A 45 13.29 -10.35 6.09
N GLN A 46 12.54 -9.33 5.68
CA GLN A 46 11.16 -9.10 6.10
C GLN A 46 10.14 -9.92 5.31
N ILE A 47 10.56 -10.58 4.23
CA ILE A 47 9.75 -11.53 3.49
C ILE A 47 10.18 -12.98 3.73
N GLY A 48 9.20 -13.82 4.07
CA GLY A 48 9.44 -15.21 4.46
C GLY A 48 9.80 -16.11 3.28
N GLN A 49 10.31 -17.30 3.60
CA GLN A 49 10.66 -18.31 2.61
C GLN A 49 9.43 -18.86 1.85
N PRO A 50 9.62 -19.37 0.62
CA PRO A 50 8.53 -19.86 -0.22
C PRO A 50 7.85 -21.13 0.30
N CYS A 51 6.80 -21.56 -0.41
CA CYS A 51 5.86 -22.59 0.04
C CYS A 51 6.38 -24.02 0.29
N THR A 52 7.65 -24.33 0.04
CA THR A 52 8.17 -25.70 0.11
C THR A 52 9.41 -25.79 0.98
N GLY A 53 9.45 -26.77 1.89
CA GLY A 53 10.55 -26.96 2.85
C GLY A 53 11.92 -27.30 2.24
N ASP A 54 12.00 -27.60 0.94
CA ASP A 54 13.25 -27.65 0.19
C ASP A 54 13.39 -26.39 -0.68
N LEU A 55 14.15 -25.42 -0.16
CA LEU A 55 14.47 -24.16 -0.83
C LEU A 55 15.29 -24.37 -2.11
N ALA A 56 16.15 -25.39 -2.16
CA ALA A 56 17.00 -25.63 -3.33
C ALA A 56 16.16 -26.16 -4.50
N SER A 57 15.27 -27.11 -4.23
CA SER A 57 14.28 -27.58 -5.22
C SER A 57 13.34 -26.46 -5.66
N TRP A 58 12.93 -25.59 -4.73
CA TRP A 58 12.09 -24.44 -5.06
C TRP A 58 12.77 -23.41 -5.95
N SER A 59 13.99 -22.97 -5.60
CA SER A 59 14.74 -21.97 -6.38
C SER A 59 15.07 -22.48 -7.79
N ASN A 60 15.26 -23.78 -7.95
CA ASN A 60 15.44 -24.40 -9.27
C ASN A 60 14.14 -24.39 -10.11
N GLN A 61 12.97 -24.47 -9.47
CA GLN A 61 11.66 -24.44 -10.14
C GLN A 61 11.17 -23.01 -10.41
N ASN A 62 11.53 -22.05 -9.56
CA ASN A 62 11.09 -20.66 -9.60
C ASN A 62 12.28 -19.69 -9.67
N PRO A 63 13.16 -19.78 -10.69
CA PRO A 63 14.43 -19.03 -10.73
C PRO A 63 14.27 -17.51 -10.86
N ASN A 64 13.06 -17.03 -11.14
CA ASN A 64 12.72 -15.60 -11.27
C ASN A 64 11.98 -15.06 -10.03
N GLN A 65 11.81 -15.86 -8.99
CA GLN A 65 11.05 -15.50 -7.79
C GLN A 65 11.97 -15.52 -6.56
N GLU A 66 11.95 -14.44 -5.78
CA GLU A 66 12.85 -14.28 -4.65
C GLU A 66 12.09 -14.34 -3.32
N ASN A 67 12.26 -15.46 -2.60
CA ASN A 67 11.52 -15.77 -1.37
C ASN A 67 10.00 -15.67 -1.61
N GLY A 68 9.23 -15.17 -0.65
CA GLY A 68 7.78 -14.98 -0.77
C GLY A 68 7.34 -13.78 -1.63
N LEU A 69 8.21 -13.13 -2.40
CA LEU A 69 7.78 -12.09 -3.35
C LEU A 69 6.93 -12.72 -4.46
N PRO A 70 5.89 -12.04 -4.98
CA PRO A 70 5.17 -12.50 -6.16
C PRO A 70 6.08 -12.67 -7.38
N ALA A 71 5.84 -13.74 -8.13
CA ALA A 71 6.51 -14.00 -9.41
C ALA A 71 5.93 -13.17 -10.57
N ASP A 72 4.64 -12.82 -10.49
CA ASP A 72 3.98 -11.96 -11.48
C ASP A 72 4.12 -10.49 -11.07
N GLU A 73 4.75 -9.68 -11.93
CA GLU A 73 4.86 -8.23 -11.74
C GLU A 73 3.47 -7.53 -11.71
N ASN A 74 2.41 -8.15 -12.23
CA ASN A 74 1.04 -7.64 -12.14
C ASN A 74 0.38 -7.89 -10.76
N ALA A 75 1.00 -8.70 -9.89
CA ALA A 75 0.52 -8.91 -8.51
C ALA A 75 0.86 -7.73 -7.56
N TYR A 76 1.70 -6.80 -8.01
CA TYR A 76 2.01 -5.57 -7.29
C TYR A 76 1.00 -4.48 -7.66
N GLY A 77 0.10 -4.18 -6.73
CA GLY A 77 -0.79 -3.04 -6.83
C GLY A 77 -0.04 -1.73 -6.54
N SER A 78 -0.37 -0.68 -7.29
CA SER A 78 0.06 0.67 -6.97
C SER A 78 -1.03 1.68 -7.30
N GLN A 79 -1.12 2.73 -6.50
CA GLN A 79 -2.08 3.81 -6.73
C GLN A 79 -1.51 5.16 -6.29
N LYS A 80 -1.74 6.17 -7.14
CA LYS A 80 -1.45 7.57 -6.87
C LYS A 80 -2.68 8.29 -6.35
N ALA A 81 -2.53 9.05 -5.27
CA ALA A 81 -3.57 9.89 -4.67
C ALA A 81 -2.91 10.96 -3.78
N ASP A 82 -3.63 12.03 -3.45
CA ASP A 82 -3.30 12.86 -2.30
C ASP A 82 -3.84 12.13 -1.05
N VAL A 83 -2.96 11.53 -0.24
CA VAL A 83 -3.38 10.73 0.92
C VAL A 83 -3.28 11.47 2.25
N ASN A 84 -2.45 12.52 2.30
CA ASN A 84 -2.25 13.35 3.49
C ASN A 84 -3.10 14.65 3.46
N GLY A 85 -3.68 15.01 2.32
CA GLY A 85 -4.48 16.23 2.13
C GLY A 85 -3.67 17.50 1.90
N ASP A 86 -2.39 17.40 1.51
CA ASP A 86 -1.51 18.55 1.30
C ASP A 86 -1.55 19.13 -0.14
N GLY A 87 -2.30 18.49 -1.04
CA GLY A 87 -2.47 18.89 -2.44
C GLY A 87 -1.39 18.35 -3.38
N LYS A 88 -0.45 17.53 -2.90
CA LYS A 88 0.56 16.84 -3.72
C LYS A 88 0.17 15.38 -3.95
N GLN A 89 0.92 14.72 -4.83
CA GLN A 89 0.67 13.33 -5.20
C GLN A 89 1.58 12.40 -4.40
N ASP A 90 0.94 11.48 -3.68
CA ASP A 90 1.53 10.38 -2.94
C ASP A 90 1.38 9.06 -3.72
N LEU A 91 1.96 7.99 -3.19
CA LEU A 91 2.00 6.66 -3.80
C LEU A 91 1.79 5.57 -2.74
N LEU A 92 0.69 4.84 -2.86
CA LEU A 92 0.46 3.57 -2.17
C LEU A 92 0.95 2.43 -3.08
N ILE A 93 1.70 1.48 -2.51
CA ILE A 93 2.16 0.26 -3.17
C ILE A 93 1.82 -0.92 -2.26
N TYR A 94 1.35 -2.03 -2.81
CA TYR A 94 0.94 -3.20 -2.03
C TYR A 94 1.03 -4.50 -2.84
N PHE A 95 1.20 -5.62 -2.15
CA PHE A 95 1.10 -6.96 -2.73
C PHE A 95 0.73 -7.99 -1.65
N MET A 96 0.18 -9.13 -2.05
CA MET A 96 0.06 -10.31 -1.18
C MET A 96 1.27 -11.20 -1.42
N SER A 97 1.96 -11.64 -0.37
CA SER A 97 3.12 -12.52 -0.52
C SER A 97 2.72 -13.96 -0.91
N GLU A 98 3.67 -14.69 -1.49
CA GLU A 98 3.51 -16.09 -1.94
C GLU A 98 4.28 -17.09 -1.04
N ASN A 99 4.68 -16.66 0.16
CA ASN A 99 5.23 -17.57 1.17
C ASN A 99 4.13 -18.43 1.82
N CYS A 100 4.38 -19.73 2.00
CA CYS A 100 3.56 -20.51 2.93
C CYS A 100 3.96 -20.11 4.33
N SER A 101 3.19 -19.18 4.87
CA SER A 101 3.32 -18.74 6.23
C SER A 101 2.98 -19.87 7.23
N GLY A 102 2.18 -20.87 6.82
CA GLY A 102 1.85 -22.05 7.62
C GLY A 102 0.73 -21.78 8.63
N HIS A 103 -0.11 -20.81 8.31
CA HIS A 103 -1.04 -20.16 9.23
C HIS A 103 -2.50 -20.36 8.83
N ASN A 104 -3.41 -19.97 9.72
CA ASN A 104 -4.85 -20.12 9.55
C ASN A 104 -5.44 -18.96 8.75
N GLY A 105 -4.85 -17.77 8.90
CA GLY A 105 -4.98 -16.68 7.95
C GLY A 105 -4.24 -16.99 6.64
N GLY A 106 -4.82 -16.54 5.53
CA GLY A 106 -4.18 -16.47 4.21
C GLY A 106 -2.90 -15.61 4.20
N THR A 107 -2.30 -15.46 3.02
CA THR A 107 -0.95 -14.90 2.90
C THR A 107 -0.87 -13.43 3.35
N PRO A 108 0.24 -13.02 4.00
CA PRO A 108 0.43 -11.63 4.43
C PRO A 108 0.33 -10.62 3.27
N THR A 109 -0.43 -9.55 3.50
CA THR A 109 -0.36 -8.35 2.63
C THR A 109 0.73 -7.43 3.13
N TYR A 110 1.63 -7.04 2.23
CA TYR A 110 2.60 -5.97 2.45
C TYR A 110 2.09 -4.70 1.79
N ALA A 111 2.26 -3.56 2.46
CA ALA A 111 2.03 -2.25 1.85
C ALA A 111 3.05 -1.21 2.32
N ARG A 112 3.48 -0.38 1.37
CA ARG A 112 4.28 0.81 1.57
C ARG A 112 3.47 2.01 1.13
N LEU A 113 3.45 3.06 1.95
CA LEU A 113 2.97 4.36 1.54
C LEU A 113 4.14 5.34 1.48
N VAL A 114 4.36 5.93 0.31
CA VAL A 114 5.28 7.05 0.10
C VAL A 114 4.45 8.31 -0.05
N TYR A 115 4.55 9.22 0.91
CA TYR A 115 3.71 10.42 0.98
C TYR A 115 4.54 11.68 1.22
N SER A 116 4.06 12.79 0.71
CA SER A 116 4.72 14.07 0.74
C SER A 116 4.77 14.66 2.15
N ASP A 117 5.82 15.45 2.40
CA ASP A 117 6.07 16.13 3.68
C ASP A 117 6.90 17.38 3.42
N GLY A 118 6.22 18.52 3.28
CA GLY A 118 6.85 19.75 2.81
C GLY A 118 7.48 19.53 1.43
N ASP A 119 8.77 19.79 1.28
CA ASP A 119 9.51 19.60 0.02
C ASP A 119 10.19 18.23 -0.10
N SER A 120 9.76 17.26 0.70
CA SER A 120 10.32 15.90 0.77
C SER A 120 9.24 14.82 0.72
N TYR A 121 9.66 13.55 0.75
CA TYR A 121 8.78 12.39 0.86
C TYR A 121 9.16 11.55 2.09
N LYS A 122 8.14 11.11 2.83
CA LYS A 122 8.21 10.14 3.92
C LYS A 122 7.75 8.76 3.46
N ILE A 123 8.23 7.72 4.14
CA ILE A 123 7.85 6.32 3.90
C ILE A 123 7.16 5.77 5.15
N ASN A 124 6.02 5.12 4.97
CA ASN A 124 5.34 4.32 5.99
C ASN A 124 5.26 2.85 5.54
N ASP A 125 6.20 2.04 6.03
CA ASP A 125 6.21 0.57 5.89
C ASP A 125 5.45 -0.14 7.02
N ALA A 126 4.97 0.60 8.03
CA ALA A 126 4.17 0.05 9.12
C ALA A 126 2.68 -0.07 8.77
N LEU A 127 2.25 0.44 7.59
CA LEU A 127 0.85 0.61 7.21
C LEU A 127 0.00 -0.66 7.39
N THR A 128 0.46 -1.83 6.95
CA THR A 128 -0.27 -3.10 7.17
C THR A 128 -0.55 -3.34 8.66
N THR A 129 0.43 -3.10 9.52
CA THR A 129 0.32 -3.30 10.97
C THR A 129 -0.59 -2.25 11.61
N GLU A 130 -0.53 -1.00 11.15
CA GLU A 130 -1.43 0.07 11.61
C GLU A 130 -2.89 -0.24 11.27
N VAL A 131 -3.16 -0.67 10.03
CA VAL A 131 -4.49 -1.10 9.57
C VAL A 131 -4.99 -2.29 10.40
N LYS A 132 -4.18 -3.35 10.58
CA LYS A 132 -4.57 -4.52 11.38
C LYS A 132 -4.91 -4.16 12.82
N ASN A 133 -4.07 -3.36 13.48
CA ASN A 133 -4.31 -2.91 14.84
C ASN A 133 -5.60 -2.06 14.94
N ALA A 134 -5.89 -1.24 13.93
CA ALA A 134 -7.13 -0.47 13.87
C ALA A 134 -8.38 -1.37 13.68
N ILE A 135 -8.31 -2.39 12.80
CA ILE A 135 -9.39 -3.39 12.62
C ILE A 135 -9.70 -4.10 13.95
N LEU A 136 -8.66 -4.59 14.65
CA LEU A 136 -8.83 -5.25 15.96
C LEU A 136 -9.39 -4.30 17.02
N ALA A 137 -8.95 -3.04 17.04
CA ALA A 137 -9.48 -2.05 17.97
C ALA A 137 -10.98 -1.77 17.74
N GLU A 138 -11.40 -1.62 16.48
CA GLU A 138 -12.81 -1.37 16.13
C GLU A 138 -13.68 -2.60 16.36
N TYR A 139 -13.19 -3.80 16.02
CA TYR A 139 -13.85 -5.07 16.35
C TYR A 139 -14.10 -5.21 17.87
N ASN A 140 -13.12 -4.85 18.70
CA ASN A 140 -13.27 -4.94 20.15
C ASN A 140 -14.34 -3.98 20.69
N LYS A 141 -14.52 -2.78 20.11
CA LYS A 141 -15.66 -1.89 20.44
C LYS A 141 -17.01 -2.52 20.10
N LEU A 142 -17.12 -3.16 18.93
CA LEU A 142 -18.34 -3.88 18.54
C LEU A 142 -18.67 -4.98 19.57
N LYS A 143 -17.68 -5.79 19.95
CA LYS A 143 -17.80 -6.83 20.99
C LYS A 143 -18.10 -6.30 22.39
N GLU A 144 -17.62 -5.10 22.72
CA GLU A 144 -18.01 -4.43 23.96
C GLU A 144 -19.50 -4.05 23.95
N SER A 145 -20.02 -3.60 22.80
CA SER A 145 -21.44 -3.25 22.64
C SER A 145 -22.39 -4.44 22.47
N ASP A 146 -21.97 -5.52 21.80
CA ASP A 146 -22.77 -6.72 21.51
C ASP A 146 -22.03 -7.99 21.97
N LYS A 147 -22.59 -8.66 22.98
CA LYS A 147 -22.00 -9.87 23.57
C LYS A 147 -22.19 -11.15 22.73
N THR A 148 -22.83 -11.07 21.56
CA THR A 148 -22.86 -12.18 20.59
C THR A 148 -21.56 -12.31 19.79
N PHE A 149 -20.67 -11.30 19.85
CA PHE A 149 -19.33 -11.39 19.29
C PHE A 149 -18.39 -12.18 20.21
N LYS A 150 -17.64 -13.11 19.62
CA LYS A 150 -16.68 -13.97 20.30
C LYS A 150 -15.36 -13.23 20.59
N SER A 151 -14.45 -13.86 21.31
CA SER A 151 -13.04 -13.45 21.30
C SER A 151 -12.39 -13.93 20.00
N VAL A 152 -11.86 -12.99 19.22
CA VAL A 152 -10.92 -13.30 18.14
C VAL A 152 -9.51 -13.48 18.67
N SER A 153 -8.69 -14.18 17.90
CA SER A 153 -7.24 -14.17 18.10
C SER A 153 -6.69 -12.77 17.79
N ASN A 154 -5.67 -12.32 18.54
CA ASN A 154 -4.85 -11.15 18.18
C ASN A 154 -3.53 -11.62 17.53
N ASN A 155 -3.52 -12.82 16.98
CA ASN A 155 -2.36 -13.45 16.41
C ASN A 155 -2.35 -13.16 14.91
N PHE A 156 -1.24 -12.62 14.40
CA PHE A 156 -1.09 -12.29 12.98
C PHE A 156 -1.28 -13.50 12.04
N LEU A 157 -1.24 -14.72 12.61
CA LEU A 157 -1.41 -16.02 11.95
C LEU A 157 -2.88 -16.46 11.85
N ASP A 158 -3.81 -15.75 12.51
CA ASP A 158 -5.24 -16.05 12.60
C ASP A 158 -6.08 -14.87 12.05
N GLU A 159 -5.49 -14.07 11.15
CA GLU A 159 -6.08 -12.84 10.61
C GLU A 159 -5.68 -12.66 9.15
N THR A 160 -6.62 -12.26 8.29
CA THR A 160 -6.31 -11.77 6.94
C THR A 160 -6.65 -10.31 6.79
N THR A 161 -5.86 -9.62 5.98
CA THR A 161 -6.12 -8.26 5.55
C THR A 161 -5.59 -8.14 4.13
N THR A 162 -6.40 -7.67 3.20
CA THR A 162 -5.96 -7.26 1.86
C THR A 162 -5.90 -5.74 1.81
N ILE A 163 -5.14 -5.21 0.85
CA ILE A 163 -5.22 -3.80 0.44
C ILE A 163 -5.60 -3.82 -1.04
N THR A 164 -6.53 -2.96 -1.42
CA THR A 164 -7.10 -2.90 -2.78
C THR A 164 -6.96 -1.53 -3.42
N GLY A 165 -6.45 -0.53 -2.69
CA GLY A 165 -6.23 0.83 -3.18
C GLY A 165 -6.46 1.91 -2.12
N TYR A 166 -6.59 3.15 -2.59
CA TYR A 166 -6.86 4.34 -1.79
C TYR A 166 -8.01 5.16 -2.42
N GLU A 167 -9.07 5.44 -1.68
CA GLU A 167 -10.18 6.28 -2.16
C GLU A 167 -10.87 6.93 -0.95
N ASN A 168 -10.37 8.09 -0.52
CA ASN A 168 -10.68 8.71 0.77
C ASN A 168 -10.29 7.79 1.95
N GLY A 169 -9.06 7.25 1.89
CA GLY A 169 -8.52 6.27 2.84
C GLY A 169 -8.06 4.97 2.16
N VAL A 170 -7.13 4.26 2.79
CA VAL A 170 -6.65 2.94 2.35
C VAL A 170 -7.78 1.93 2.51
N LYS A 171 -8.10 1.20 1.44
CA LYS A 171 -9.21 0.23 1.41
C LYS A 171 -8.72 -1.19 1.30
N GLY A 172 -9.55 -2.10 1.78
CA GLY A 172 -9.40 -3.52 1.52
C GLY A 172 -10.47 -4.37 2.20
N ALA A 173 -10.22 -5.67 2.24
CA ALA A 173 -11.02 -6.64 2.97
C ALA A 173 -10.23 -7.22 4.15
N TYR A 174 -10.94 -7.77 5.13
CA TYR A 174 -10.34 -8.48 6.26
C TYR A 174 -11.14 -9.73 6.64
N SER A 175 -10.48 -10.65 7.33
CA SER A 175 -11.14 -11.74 8.07
C SER A 175 -10.49 -11.92 9.44
N LEU A 176 -11.30 -12.12 10.48
CA LEU A 176 -10.86 -12.39 11.84
C LEU A 176 -11.42 -13.74 12.29
N TYR A 177 -10.58 -14.53 12.95
CA TYR A 177 -10.92 -15.86 13.41
C TYR A 177 -11.15 -15.85 14.93
N ALA A 178 -12.31 -16.37 15.35
CA ALA A 178 -12.60 -16.66 16.74
C ALA A 178 -11.69 -17.79 17.25
N GLN A 179 -11.47 -17.85 18.57
CA GLN A 179 -10.61 -18.86 19.20
C GLN A 179 -11.03 -20.33 18.93
N ASP A 180 -12.30 -20.56 18.54
CA ASP A 180 -12.87 -21.86 18.22
C ASP A 180 -13.12 -22.08 16.72
N ASP A 181 -12.64 -21.19 15.85
CA ASP A 181 -12.81 -21.33 14.40
C ASP A 181 -11.91 -22.42 13.79
N ALA A 182 -12.46 -23.15 12.83
CA ALA A 182 -11.67 -24.01 11.96
C ALA A 182 -10.84 -23.15 11.00
N HIS A 183 -9.61 -23.57 10.69
CA HIS A 183 -8.64 -22.82 9.87
C HIS A 183 -9.15 -22.42 8.47
N CYS A 184 -10.17 -23.11 7.94
CA CYS A 184 -10.82 -22.77 6.67
C CYS A 184 -11.73 -21.54 6.72
N CYS A 185 -12.20 -21.14 7.90
CA CYS A 185 -13.55 -20.64 8.05
C CYS A 185 -13.64 -19.54 9.14
N PRO A 186 -13.30 -18.28 8.81
CA PRO A 186 -13.36 -17.17 9.76
C PRO A 186 -14.80 -16.82 10.15
N SER A 187 -15.06 -16.67 11.45
CA SER A 187 -16.33 -16.19 12.02
C SER A 187 -16.69 -14.77 11.59
N TYR A 188 -15.70 -13.93 11.25
CA TYR A 188 -15.93 -12.54 10.88
C TYR A 188 -15.13 -12.17 9.63
N SER A 189 -15.76 -11.44 8.71
CA SER A 189 -15.07 -10.82 7.58
C SER A 189 -15.74 -9.51 7.20
N GLY A 190 -15.06 -8.67 6.44
CA GLY A 190 -15.61 -7.36 6.10
C GLY A 190 -14.75 -6.58 5.13
N THR A 191 -15.17 -5.36 4.86
CA THR A 191 -14.34 -4.35 4.19
C THR A 191 -14.00 -3.24 5.16
N TYR A 192 -12.93 -2.49 4.88
CA TYR A 192 -12.52 -1.35 5.69
C TYR A 192 -12.09 -0.16 4.85
N VAL A 193 -12.11 1.02 5.48
CA VAL A 193 -11.48 2.25 5.01
C VAL A 193 -10.66 2.83 6.16
N TYR A 194 -9.35 2.95 5.98
CA TYR A 194 -8.41 3.47 6.96
C TYR A 194 -7.90 4.87 6.54
N ASP A 195 -8.11 5.85 7.40
CA ASP A 195 -7.66 7.22 7.19
C ASP A 195 -6.25 7.40 7.79
N VAL A 196 -5.27 7.72 6.93
CA VAL A 196 -3.85 7.76 7.29
C VAL A 196 -3.51 8.90 8.26
N ASN A 197 -4.22 10.02 8.16
CA ASN A 197 -3.97 11.23 8.94
C ASN A 197 -4.46 11.10 10.39
N SER A 198 -5.71 10.69 10.54
CA SER A 198 -6.37 10.48 11.84
C SER A 198 -6.05 9.13 12.47
N LYS A 199 -5.48 8.20 11.69
CA LYS A 199 -5.29 6.78 12.03
C LYS A 199 -6.59 6.08 12.44
N SER A 200 -7.73 6.62 11.99
CA SER A 200 -9.05 6.04 12.24
C SER A 200 -9.42 5.02 11.17
N ILE A 201 -10.34 4.13 11.50
CA ILE A 201 -10.84 3.12 10.57
C ILE A 201 -12.36 3.04 10.65
N THR A 202 -13.00 2.80 9.51
CA THR A 202 -14.39 2.34 9.43
C THR A 202 -14.38 0.92 8.90
N ILE A 203 -15.12 0.01 9.54
CA ILE A 203 -15.29 -1.38 9.10
C ILE A 203 -16.77 -1.68 8.76
N ASP A 204 -17.02 -2.36 7.64
CA ASP A 204 -18.31 -3.01 7.30
C ASP A 204 -18.19 -4.49 7.67
N ASN A 205 -18.65 -4.84 8.87
CA ASN A 205 -18.42 -6.15 9.48
C ASN A 205 -19.57 -7.13 9.21
N LYS A 206 -19.23 -8.34 8.73
CA LYS A 206 -20.16 -9.42 8.42
C LYS A 206 -19.83 -10.62 9.32
N VAL A 207 -20.85 -11.09 10.03
CA VAL A 207 -20.78 -12.33 10.81
C VAL A 207 -21.04 -13.49 9.85
N ASN A 208 -20.07 -14.38 9.71
CA ASN A 208 -20.17 -15.55 8.84
C ASN A 208 -20.87 -16.69 9.59
N GLY A 209 -21.75 -17.44 8.90
CA GLY A 209 -22.40 -18.63 9.47
C GLY A 209 -23.60 -18.38 10.39
N LYS A 210 -24.37 -17.31 10.17
CA LYS A 210 -25.76 -17.18 10.63
C LYS A 210 -26.72 -17.30 9.45
#